data_AF-A0A8J4YC86-F1
#
_entry.id   AF-A0A8J4YC86-F1
#
_cell.length_a   1.000
_cell.length_b   1.000
_cell.length_c   1.000
_cell.angle_alpha   90.00
_cell.angle_beta   90.00
_cell.angle_gamma   90.00
#
_symmetry.space_group_name_H-M   'P 1'
#
loop_
_entity.id
_entity.type
_entity.pdbx_description
1 polymer ?
#
loop_
_entity_poly.entity_id
_entity_poly.type
_entity_poly.pdbx_seq_one_letter_code
_entity_poly.pdbx_strand_id
1 'polypeptide(L)'
;MKGAQCPGCDRRNTPNFALFHAEYNPQQDEYVHHRLTQAFEASELIRFAKKSEEVLVCGGDFNCTPTDFAYRMVKFYAGLVDTYTDSPCKTPGSCGETNLTPANSYTNVKTLISNPAGNRIDYIFHQASTTHKVQYFHQASTTHKVQYFHQASTTHKVQYFHQASTTHKVKTKLCDQPWPPRVPQRDFSFSDHEAVRAILTITPVKGCVPTVAWLEAAPTPCVDVVINWAGFPPSSCSQELTRLAQTCSMGLQSHLCWASPGRSCDEDTAESITELQAQTDALLEGAAVCEQGLKKVACNRRLYLTLAGLVMALELAYLALLSLDLSLGALMGLAMLSMVGMLVLAYLLHMGTVFSHLEYSGVQAARLAIRCHLDKLTERNAEVEQERKRSSSFIK
;
A
#
# COMPACT_ATOMS: atom_id res chain seq x y z
N MET A 1 -22.29 -4.49 17.80
CA MET A 1 -23.00 -3.30 18.34
C MET A 1 -22.99 -2.23 17.26
N LYS A 2 -24.16 -1.69 16.90
CA LYS A 2 -24.28 -0.66 15.85
C LYS A 2 -23.59 0.62 16.35
N GLY A 3 -22.50 1.02 15.71
CA GLY A 3 -21.78 2.25 16.03
C GLY A 3 -22.64 3.47 15.73
N ALA A 4 -22.81 4.33 16.73
CA ALA A 4 -23.53 5.59 16.59
C ALA A 4 -22.81 6.51 15.58
N GLN A 5 -23.55 7.00 14.58
CA GLN A 5 -23.08 8.04 13.65
C GLN A 5 -23.02 9.38 14.39
N CYS A 6 -21.84 10.00 14.38
CA CYS A 6 -21.65 11.37 14.85
C CYS A 6 -22.07 12.36 13.74
N PRO A 7 -23.07 13.24 13.97
CA PRO A 7 -23.51 14.20 12.97
C PRO A 7 -22.53 15.37 12.90
N GLY A 8 -21.76 15.48 11.81
CA GLY A 8 -20.86 16.61 11.58
C GLY A 8 -19.51 16.27 10.92
N CYS A 9 -19.18 15.00 10.73
CA CYS A 9 -17.93 14.62 10.06
C CYS A 9 -18.12 14.71 8.53
N ASP A 10 -17.66 15.81 7.93
CA ASP A 10 -17.56 15.95 6.47
C ASP A 10 -16.54 14.93 5.95
N ARG A 11 -17.02 13.90 5.23
CA ARG A 11 -16.20 12.81 4.67
C ARG A 11 -15.31 13.24 3.50
N ARG A 12 -15.33 14.51 3.09
CA ARG A 12 -14.66 14.96 1.86
C ARG A 12 -13.13 15.00 1.93
N ASN A 13 -12.53 14.96 3.13
CA ASN A 13 -11.07 15.02 3.33
C ASN A 13 -10.52 13.93 4.27
N THR A 14 -11.07 12.71 4.25
CA THR A 14 -10.41 11.58 4.92
C THR A 14 -9.20 11.16 4.08
N PRO A 15 -7.96 11.17 4.61
CA PRO A 15 -6.83 10.54 3.94
C PRO A 15 -7.20 9.13 3.51
N ASN A 16 -6.74 8.67 2.35
CA ASN A 16 -7.01 7.32 1.88
C ASN A 16 -6.37 6.33 2.86
N PHE A 17 -7.18 5.76 3.75
CA PHE A 17 -6.71 4.87 4.80
C PHE A 17 -6.76 3.42 4.33
N ALA A 18 -5.61 2.75 4.34
CA ALA A 18 -5.51 1.32 4.02
C ALA A 18 -5.74 0.47 5.29
N LEU A 19 -6.52 -0.60 5.15
CA LEU A 19 -6.68 -1.65 6.16
C LEU A 19 -6.57 -3.01 5.47
N PHE A 20 -5.44 -3.69 5.63
CA PHE A 20 -5.25 -5.03 5.06
C PHE A 20 -5.68 -6.12 6.04
N HIS A 21 -5.93 -7.31 5.52
CA HIS A 21 -6.36 -8.45 6.32
C HIS A 21 -5.31 -8.83 7.36
N ALA A 22 -5.68 -9.01 8.62
CA ALA A 22 -4.73 -9.37 9.67
C ALA A 22 -4.02 -10.72 9.43
N GLU A 23 -2.77 -10.80 9.88
CA GLU A 23 -2.03 -12.05 10.00
C GLU A 23 -2.32 -12.69 11.36
N TYR A 24 -3.07 -13.80 11.36
CA TYR A 24 -3.44 -14.48 12.60
C TYR A 24 -2.44 -15.56 13.02
N ASN A 25 -1.64 -16.08 12.09
CA ASN A 25 -0.65 -17.11 12.37
C ASN A 25 0.58 -16.99 11.42
N PRO A 26 1.74 -16.56 11.93
CA PRO A 26 2.96 -16.41 11.13
C PRO A 26 3.49 -17.73 10.54
N GLN A 27 3.22 -18.86 11.18
CA GLN A 27 3.72 -20.18 10.75
C GLN A 27 2.83 -20.78 9.65
N GLN A 28 1.57 -20.36 9.60
CA GLN A 28 0.59 -20.84 8.64
C GLN A 28 -0.35 -19.70 8.26
N ASP A 29 0.17 -18.76 7.48
CA ASP A 29 -0.61 -17.61 7.05
C ASP A 29 -1.64 -18.01 6.00
N GLU A 30 -2.91 -18.02 6.40
CA GLU A 30 -4.01 -18.31 5.50
C GLU A 30 -4.29 -17.20 4.51
N TYR A 31 -4.07 -15.96 4.92
CA TYR A 31 -4.55 -14.77 4.24
C TYR A 31 -3.45 -14.04 3.47
N VAL A 32 -2.29 -14.67 3.30
CA VAL A 32 -1.12 -14.13 2.61
C VAL A 32 -1.47 -13.62 1.20
N HIS A 33 -2.21 -14.42 0.42
CA HIS A 33 -2.61 -14.05 -0.95
C HIS A 33 -3.73 -13.01 -0.98
N HIS A 34 -4.52 -12.89 0.09
CA HIS A 34 -5.52 -11.81 0.23
C HIS A 34 -4.82 -10.49 0.53
N ARG A 35 -3.87 -10.47 1.48
CA ARG A 35 -3.03 -9.29 1.75
C ARG A 35 -2.29 -8.83 0.51
N LEU A 36 -1.77 -9.76 -0.30
CA LEU A 36 -1.17 -9.44 -1.60
C LEU A 36 -2.13 -8.77 -2.57
N THR A 37 -3.31 -9.34 -2.75
CA THR A 37 -4.30 -8.81 -3.68
C THR A 37 -4.69 -7.39 -3.27
N GLN A 38 -4.93 -7.18 -1.97
CA GLN A 38 -5.20 -5.85 -1.39
C GLN A 38 -4.03 -4.88 -1.58
N ALA A 39 -2.79 -5.33 -1.32
CA ALA A 39 -1.60 -4.51 -1.49
C ALA A 39 -1.39 -4.09 -2.94
N PHE A 40 -1.56 -5.01 -3.89
CA PHE A 40 -1.43 -4.72 -5.32
C PHE A 40 -2.50 -3.74 -5.80
N GLU A 41 -3.77 -3.96 -5.44
CA GLU A 41 -4.88 -3.06 -5.80
C GLU A 41 -4.69 -1.66 -5.20
N ALA A 42 -4.27 -1.58 -3.93
CA ALA A 42 -3.94 -0.32 -3.28
C ALA A 42 -2.79 0.38 -3.99
N SER A 43 -1.73 -0.34 -4.37
CA SER A 43 -0.61 0.21 -5.13
C SER A 43 -1.04 0.75 -6.50
N GLU A 44 -1.91 0.06 -7.22
CA GLU A 44 -2.44 0.55 -8.51
C GLU A 44 -3.26 1.83 -8.34
N LEU A 45 -4.11 1.89 -7.31
CA LEU A 45 -4.89 3.09 -7.00
C LEU A 45 -3.96 4.27 -6.64
N ILE A 46 -2.94 4.04 -5.83
CA ILE A 46 -1.94 5.04 -5.45
C ILE A 46 -1.19 5.55 -6.69
N ARG A 47 -0.76 4.64 -7.57
CA ARG A 47 -0.08 5.00 -8.83
C ARG A 47 -0.98 5.76 -9.78
N PHE A 48 -2.28 5.46 -9.80
CA PHE A 48 -3.26 6.21 -10.57
C PHE A 48 -3.44 7.63 -9.99
N ALA A 49 -3.67 7.74 -8.68
CA ALA A 49 -3.84 9.02 -7.99
C ALA A 49 -2.60 9.91 -8.10
N LYS A 50 -1.38 9.34 -8.08
CA LYS A 50 -0.13 10.08 -8.29
C LYS A 50 -0.12 10.91 -9.57
N LYS A 51 -0.84 10.49 -10.63
CA LYS A 51 -0.88 11.22 -11.90
C LYS A 51 -1.64 12.54 -11.81
N SER A 52 -2.56 12.69 -10.85
CA SER A 52 -3.38 13.90 -10.67
C SER A 52 -2.89 14.79 -9.54
N GLU A 53 -2.20 14.24 -8.54
CA GLU A 53 -1.80 14.97 -7.33
C GLU A 53 -0.36 15.49 -7.37
N GLU A 54 -0.09 16.61 -6.68
CA GLU A 54 1.27 17.14 -6.52
C GLU A 54 2.03 16.43 -5.38
N VAL A 55 1.32 16.11 -4.29
CA VAL A 55 1.82 15.36 -3.14
C VAL A 55 0.76 14.36 -2.72
N LEU A 56 1.15 13.09 -2.58
CA LEU A 56 0.30 12.03 -2.09
C LEU A 56 0.78 11.57 -0.71
N VAL A 57 -0.16 11.42 0.21
CA VAL A 57 0.07 10.77 1.51
C VAL A 57 -0.93 9.64 1.65
N CYS A 58 -0.42 8.46 2.01
CA CYS A 58 -1.22 7.27 2.30
C CYS A 58 -0.82 6.78 3.69
N GLY A 59 -1.76 6.33 4.50
CA GLY A 59 -1.43 5.74 5.80
C GLY A 59 -2.51 4.82 6.30
N GLY A 60 -2.20 3.99 7.30
CA GLY A 60 -3.14 2.99 7.79
C GLY A 60 -2.48 1.81 8.48
N ASP A 61 -3.33 0.83 8.80
CA ASP A 61 -2.92 -0.48 9.28
C ASP A 61 -2.77 -1.41 8.09
N PHE A 62 -1.53 -1.67 7.69
CA PHE A 62 -1.25 -2.53 6.54
C PHE A 62 -1.10 -4.00 6.96
N ASN A 63 -1.24 -4.34 8.25
CA ASN A 63 -1.15 -5.72 8.77
C ASN A 63 0.03 -6.52 8.18
N CYS A 64 1.16 -5.84 7.98
CA CYS A 64 2.37 -6.42 7.41
C CYS A 64 3.61 -5.75 7.98
N THR A 65 4.66 -6.53 8.16
CA THR A 65 5.96 -6.07 8.61
C THR A 65 6.79 -5.53 7.44
N PRO A 66 7.88 -4.78 7.69
CA PRO A 66 8.76 -4.28 6.63
C PRO A 66 9.44 -5.39 5.81
N THR A 67 9.43 -6.62 6.33
CA THR A 67 9.97 -7.82 5.68
C THR A 67 8.94 -8.57 4.83
N ASP A 68 7.67 -8.18 4.88
CA ASP A 68 6.61 -8.84 4.12
C ASP A 68 6.51 -8.28 2.71
N PHE A 69 6.06 -9.13 1.79
CA PHE A 69 5.85 -8.75 0.39
C PHE A 69 4.80 -7.62 0.26
N ALA A 70 3.79 -7.56 1.14
CA ALA A 70 2.72 -6.57 1.06
C ALA A 70 3.27 -5.15 1.27
N TYR A 71 4.16 -4.99 2.25
CA TYR A 71 4.91 -3.77 2.45
C TYR A 71 5.80 -3.45 1.25
N ARG A 72 6.52 -4.43 0.69
CA ARG A 72 7.34 -4.23 -0.51
C ARG A 72 6.51 -3.80 -1.72
N MET A 73 5.32 -4.37 -1.90
CA MET A 73 4.39 -4.02 -2.97
C MET A 73 3.88 -2.58 -2.82
N VAL A 74 3.51 -2.15 -1.61
CA VAL A 74 3.08 -0.77 -1.38
C VAL A 74 4.25 0.21 -1.52
N LYS A 75 5.40 -0.10 -0.92
CA LYS A 75 6.58 0.77 -0.95
C LYS A 75 7.20 0.86 -2.33
N PHE A 76 7.66 -0.26 -2.89
CA PHE A 76 8.48 -0.27 -4.10
C PHE A 76 7.64 -0.24 -5.36
N TYR A 77 6.54 -1.01 -5.44
CA TYR A 77 5.73 -0.99 -6.65
C TYR A 77 4.91 0.29 -6.80
N ALA A 78 4.33 0.84 -5.73
CA ALA A 78 3.70 2.16 -5.80
C ALA A 78 4.71 3.33 -5.83
N GLY A 79 5.97 3.09 -5.42
CA GLY A 79 7.04 4.09 -5.39
C GLY A 79 6.94 5.05 -4.20
N LEU A 80 6.39 4.58 -3.09
CA LEU A 80 6.16 5.37 -1.90
C LEU A 80 7.39 5.44 -0.99
N VAL A 81 7.53 6.56 -0.28
CA VAL A 81 8.55 6.76 0.76
C VAL A 81 7.93 6.49 2.13
N ASP A 82 8.53 5.57 2.88
CA ASP A 82 8.13 5.28 4.26
C ASP A 82 8.66 6.36 5.20
N THR A 83 7.75 7.12 5.81
CA THR A 83 8.08 8.23 6.72
C THR A 83 8.94 7.81 7.89
N TYR A 84 8.72 6.61 8.45
CA TYR A 84 9.55 6.15 9.56
C TYR A 84 11.00 5.98 9.12
N THR A 85 11.22 5.39 7.94
CA THR A 85 12.57 5.20 7.42
C THR A 85 13.25 6.50 7.00
N ASP A 86 12.48 7.45 6.45
CA ASP A 86 12.92 8.77 5.98
C ASP A 86 13.13 9.78 7.11
N SER A 87 12.54 9.54 8.29
CA SER A 87 12.71 10.42 9.46
C SER A 87 14.18 10.44 9.93
N PRO A 88 14.78 11.64 10.12
CA PRO A 88 16.10 11.78 10.71
C PRO A 88 16.08 11.50 12.22
N CYS A 89 14.91 11.62 12.86
CA CYS A 89 14.71 11.40 14.28
C CYS A 89 14.04 10.04 14.49
N LYS A 90 14.77 9.10 15.09
CA LYS A 90 14.29 7.77 15.45
C LYS A 90 14.60 7.50 16.91
N THR A 91 13.71 6.80 17.60
CA THR A 91 13.97 6.35 18.97
C THR A 91 15.11 5.33 18.93
N PRO A 92 16.23 5.55 19.65
CA PRO A 92 17.35 4.62 19.64
C PRO A 92 16.92 3.21 20.07
N GLY A 93 17.27 2.21 19.25
CA GLY A 93 16.92 0.81 19.52
C GLY A 93 15.49 0.39 19.17
N SER A 94 14.67 1.29 18.61
CA SER A 94 13.33 0.96 18.10
C SER A 94 13.29 0.93 16.57
N CYS A 95 12.53 0.00 16.02
CA CYS A 95 12.19 -0.06 14.60
C CYS A 95 10.80 0.53 14.29
N GLY A 96 10.21 1.28 15.24
CA GLY A 96 8.91 1.92 15.10
C GLY A 96 7.75 0.95 15.30
N GLU A 97 7.89 0.02 16.24
CA GLU A 97 6.94 -1.06 16.49
C GLU A 97 5.59 -0.50 16.95
N THR A 98 4.52 -0.85 16.26
CA THR A 98 3.17 -0.33 16.51
C THR A 98 2.20 -1.38 17.02
N ASN A 99 2.59 -2.65 17.07
CA ASN A 99 1.72 -3.74 17.48
C ASN A 99 2.51 -4.78 18.29
N LEU A 100 1.86 -5.43 19.24
CA LEU A 100 2.48 -6.43 20.13
C LEU A 100 3.73 -5.89 20.86
N THR A 101 3.73 -4.60 21.21
CA THR A 101 4.85 -3.95 21.89
C THR A 101 4.86 -4.33 23.38
N PRO A 102 6.04 -4.33 24.05
CA PRO A 102 6.14 -4.68 25.47
C PRO A 102 5.41 -3.70 26.38
N ALA A 103 5.22 -2.46 25.93
CA ALA A 103 4.50 -1.44 26.68
C ALA A 103 2.98 -1.60 26.56
N ASN A 104 2.45 -2.37 25.60
CA ASN A 104 1.02 -2.48 25.33
C ASN A 104 0.31 -3.55 26.21
N SER A 105 -0.90 -3.25 26.69
CA SER A 105 -1.61 -4.11 27.67
C SER A 105 -2.28 -5.31 27.02
N TYR A 106 -2.50 -5.26 25.71
CA TYR A 106 -3.07 -6.35 24.93
C TYR A 106 -2.00 -7.36 24.52
N THR A 107 -0.72 -7.04 24.67
CA THR A 107 0.39 -7.94 24.31
C THR A 107 0.50 -9.09 25.30
N ASN A 108 0.39 -10.31 24.77
CA ASN A 108 0.63 -11.51 25.56
C ASN A 108 2.13 -11.71 25.81
N VAL A 109 2.50 -12.05 27.05
CA VAL A 109 3.88 -12.34 27.45
C VAL A 109 4.54 -13.40 26.57
N LYS A 110 3.78 -14.42 26.12
CA LYS A 110 4.30 -15.45 25.21
C LYS A 110 4.81 -14.86 23.89
N THR A 111 4.11 -13.86 23.36
CA THR A 111 4.50 -13.20 22.11
C THR A 111 5.79 -12.39 22.28
N LEU A 112 5.98 -11.75 23.45
CA LEU A 112 7.19 -11.01 23.76
C LEU A 112 8.43 -11.91 23.93
N ILE A 113 8.26 -13.18 24.30
CA ILE A 113 9.37 -14.13 24.32
C ILE A 113 9.91 -14.37 22.90
N SER A 114 9.02 -14.50 21.91
CA SER A 114 9.40 -14.70 20.51
C SER A 114 9.83 -13.42 19.81
N ASN A 115 9.21 -12.29 20.11
CA ASN A 115 9.53 -10.98 19.56
C ASN A 115 9.46 -9.91 20.66
N PRO A 116 10.58 -9.63 21.34
CA PRO A 116 10.62 -8.70 22.48
C PRO A 116 10.32 -7.23 22.13
N ALA A 117 10.50 -6.84 20.87
CA ALA A 117 10.31 -5.46 20.42
C ALA A 117 8.86 -5.20 19.96
N GLY A 118 8.22 -6.20 19.36
CA GLY A 118 6.93 -6.07 18.69
C GLY A 118 7.07 -5.92 17.17
N ASN A 119 5.96 -5.63 16.50
CA ASN A 119 5.88 -5.52 15.04
C ASN A 119 5.55 -4.09 14.63
N ARG A 120 6.13 -3.63 13.53
CA ARG A 120 5.68 -2.40 12.84
C ARG A 120 4.72 -2.80 11.74
N ILE A 121 3.45 -2.46 11.88
CA ILE A 121 2.40 -2.80 10.91
C ILE A 121 1.55 -1.61 10.48
N ASP A 122 1.72 -0.47 11.16
CA ASP A 122 1.05 0.78 10.84
C ASP A 122 2.04 1.74 10.22
N TYR A 123 1.64 2.33 9.08
CA TYR A 123 2.55 3.11 8.25
C TYR A 123 1.92 4.42 7.82
N ILE A 124 2.77 5.43 7.67
CA ILE A 124 2.48 6.64 6.89
C ILE A 124 3.52 6.69 5.78
N PHE A 125 3.03 6.74 4.56
CA PHE A 125 3.79 6.85 3.34
C PHE A 125 3.54 8.20 2.67
N HIS A 126 4.57 8.73 2.01
CA HIS A 126 4.43 9.93 1.20
C HIS A 126 5.11 9.77 -0.15
N GLN A 127 4.69 10.58 -1.12
CA GLN A 127 5.36 10.70 -2.40
C GLN A 127 5.07 12.06 -3.02
N ALA A 128 6.09 12.67 -3.63
CA ALA A 128 5.93 13.84 -4.49
C ALA A 128 5.76 13.40 -5.94
N SER A 129 4.85 14.04 -6.68
CA SER A 129 4.66 13.74 -8.09
C SER A 129 5.73 14.39 -8.97
N THR A 130 6.16 13.64 -9.99
CA THR A 130 6.95 14.15 -11.11
C THR A 130 6.00 14.53 -12.24
N THR A 131 5.62 15.80 -12.31
CA THR A 131 4.90 16.30 -13.48
C THR A 131 5.80 16.20 -14.71
N HIS A 132 5.34 15.47 -15.73
CA HIS A 132 5.98 15.48 -17.04
C HIS A 132 5.45 16.68 -17.82
N LYS A 133 6.27 17.74 -17.96
CA LYS A 133 5.95 18.80 -18.93
C LYS A 133 6.34 18.29 -20.31
N VAL A 134 5.36 18.14 -21.20
CA VAL A 134 5.61 18.04 -22.64
C VAL A 134 5.73 19.47 -23.15
N GLN A 135 6.95 19.94 -23.43
CA GLN A 135 7.16 21.19 -24.12
C GLN A 135 7.29 20.94 -25.62
N TYR A 136 6.44 21.61 -26.41
CA TYR A 136 6.51 21.59 -27.86
C TYR A 136 7.44 22.71 -28.33
N PHE A 137 8.56 22.38 -28.98
CA PHE A 137 9.37 23.36 -29.70
C PHE A 137 9.09 23.25 -31.20
N HIS A 138 8.53 24.32 -31.77
CA HIS A 138 8.34 24.45 -33.21
C HIS A 138 9.48 25.29 -33.79
N GLN A 139 10.54 24.66 -34.30
CA GLN A 139 11.60 25.40 -34.99
C GLN A 139 11.29 25.43 -36.49
N ALA A 140 10.64 26.49 -36.96
CA ALA A 140 10.47 26.74 -38.38
C ALA A 140 11.74 27.42 -38.92
N SER A 141 12.55 26.68 -39.68
CA SER A 141 13.60 27.29 -40.51
C SER A 141 13.00 27.67 -41.86
N THR A 142 12.66 28.94 -42.05
CA THR A 142 12.34 29.47 -43.38
C THR A 142 13.56 30.16 -43.98
N THR A 143 14.22 29.51 -44.92
CA THR A 143 15.15 30.15 -45.85
C THR A 143 14.39 30.56 -47.12
N HIS A 144 14.01 31.82 -47.20
CA HIS A 144 13.48 32.42 -48.43
C HIS A 144 14.63 32.78 -49.37
N LYS A 145 14.76 32.07 -50.51
CA LYS A 145 15.25 32.64 -51.78
C LYS A 145 14.47 32.02 -52.94
N VAL A 146 13.94 32.90 -53.78
CA VAL A 146 13.08 32.61 -54.93
C VAL A 146 13.94 32.17 -56.13
N GLN A 147 13.62 31.04 -56.76
CA GLN A 147 13.43 30.87 -58.23
C GLN A 147 13.23 29.39 -58.63
N TYR A 148 12.05 29.13 -59.20
CA TYR A 148 11.56 28.07 -60.10
C TYR A 148 11.88 26.56 -59.90
N PHE A 149 10.81 25.76 -60.11
CA PHE A 149 10.69 24.31 -60.36
C PHE A 149 10.57 23.34 -59.15
N HIS A 150 9.34 22.86 -58.98
CA HIS A 150 8.80 21.60 -58.41
C HIS A 150 9.25 21.02 -57.05
N GLN A 151 8.26 20.96 -56.17
CA GLN A 151 8.02 20.01 -55.05
C GLN A 151 9.09 19.90 -53.96
N ALA A 152 9.10 20.88 -53.04
CA ALA A 152 9.75 20.75 -51.74
C ALA A 152 8.89 19.87 -50.80
N SER A 153 9.41 18.70 -50.43
CA SER A 153 8.90 17.88 -49.32
C SER A 153 9.30 18.53 -48.00
N THR A 154 8.34 19.15 -47.29
CA THR A 154 8.52 19.56 -45.90
C THR A 154 8.62 18.33 -45.00
N THR A 155 9.81 18.02 -44.50
CA THR A 155 9.98 17.03 -43.43
C THR A 155 9.82 17.72 -42.08
N HIS A 156 8.67 17.53 -41.45
CA HIS A 156 8.42 17.99 -40.08
C HIS A 156 9.14 17.05 -39.10
N LYS A 157 10.25 17.50 -38.51
CA LYS A 157 10.83 16.84 -37.32
C LYS A 157 10.23 17.49 -36.08
N VAL A 158 9.26 16.81 -35.47
CA VAL A 158 8.80 17.12 -34.11
C VAL A 158 9.75 16.41 -33.16
N GLN A 159 10.47 17.17 -32.34
CA GLN A 159 11.36 16.63 -31.32
C GLN A 159 10.66 16.75 -29.97
N TYR A 160 10.37 15.61 -29.35
CA TYR A 160 9.72 15.55 -28.04
C TYR A 160 10.79 15.64 -26.96
N PHE A 161 10.71 16.65 -26.10
CA PHE A 161 11.52 16.72 -24.89
C PHE A 161 10.61 16.41 -23.70
N HIS A 162 10.84 15.26 -23.08
CA HIS A 162 10.27 14.93 -21.79
C HIS A 162 11.19 15.46 -20.70
N GLN A 163 10.82 16.57 -20.07
CA GLN A 163 11.49 17.01 -18.85
C GLN A 163 10.57 16.66 -17.68
N ALA A 164 10.89 15.56 -16.99
CA ALA A 164 10.28 15.26 -15.70
C ALA A 164 10.75 16.34 -14.71
N SER A 165 9.81 17.08 -14.15
CA SER A 165 10.11 18.10 -13.13
C SER A 165 9.20 17.87 -11.93
N THR A 166 9.80 17.72 -10.76
CA THR A 166 9.07 17.70 -9.49
C THR A 166 8.65 19.12 -9.15
N THR A 167 7.35 19.34 -8.89
CA THR A 167 6.86 20.65 -8.43
C THR A 167 7.16 20.86 -6.95
N HIS A 168 7.18 19.76 -6.18
CA HIS A 168 7.40 19.76 -4.75
C HIS A 168 8.44 18.72 -4.34
N LYS A 169 9.19 19.02 -3.28
CA LYS A 169 10.01 18.06 -2.54
C LYS A 169 9.39 17.88 -1.16
N VAL A 170 9.16 16.62 -0.79
CA VAL A 170 8.65 16.24 0.53
C VAL A 170 9.77 15.57 1.30
N LYS A 171 9.94 15.95 2.56
CA LYS A 171 10.86 15.31 3.49
C LYS A 171 10.16 15.02 4.81
N THR A 172 10.46 13.88 5.41
CA THR A 172 10.00 13.60 6.77
C THR A 172 10.88 14.33 7.77
N LYS A 173 10.26 15.16 8.60
CA LYS A 173 10.90 15.85 9.72
C LYS A 173 10.89 15.00 10.98
N LEU A 174 9.79 14.28 11.22
CA LEU A 174 9.59 13.41 12.37
C LEU A 174 8.62 12.29 12.02
N CYS A 175 8.87 11.08 12.52
CA CYS A 175 7.90 10.00 12.57
C CYS A 175 8.00 9.33 13.94
N ASP A 176 6.95 9.39 14.74
CA ASP A 176 6.94 8.98 16.15
C ASP A 176 5.57 8.49 16.64
N GLN A 177 5.52 8.05 17.89
CA GLN A 177 4.29 7.66 18.58
C GLN A 177 3.82 8.83 19.46
N PRO A 178 2.73 9.53 19.09
CA PRO A 178 2.34 10.77 19.76
C PRO A 178 1.62 10.53 21.09
N TRP A 179 1.17 9.31 21.36
CA TRP A 179 0.33 8.98 22.52
C TRP A 179 1.14 8.29 23.62
N PRO A 180 0.76 8.49 24.89
CA PRO A 180 1.33 7.69 25.98
C PRO A 180 0.94 6.21 25.81
N PRO A 181 1.77 5.27 26.30
CA PRO A 181 1.55 3.83 26.12
C PRO A 181 0.27 3.32 26.82
N ARG A 182 -0.30 4.10 27.73
CA ARG A 182 -1.48 3.77 28.53
C ARG A 182 -2.48 4.93 28.52
N VAL A 183 -3.76 4.59 28.65
CA VAL A 183 -4.80 5.58 28.91
C VAL A 183 -4.49 6.25 30.27
N PRO A 184 -4.52 7.59 30.38
CA PRO A 184 -4.22 8.28 31.63
C PRO A 184 -5.02 7.71 32.80
N GLN A 185 -4.33 7.40 33.90
CA GLN A 185 -4.89 6.82 35.13
C GLN A 185 -5.51 5.42 34.96
N ARG A 186 -5.19 4.70 33.89
CA ARG A 186 -5.63 3.33 33.66
C ARG A 186 -4.44 2.41 33.40
N ASP A 187 -4.65 1.12 33.61
CA ASP A 187 -3.69 0.04 33.41
C ASP A 187 -3.77 -0.59 32.01
N PHE A 188 -4.68 -0.11 31.15
CA PHE A 188 -4.85 -0.56 29.76
C PHE A 188 -4.44 0.50 28.71
N SER A 189 -4.01 0.04 27.55
CA SER A 189 -3.68 0.83 26.34
C SER A 189 -4.94 1.25 25.58
N PHE A 190 -4.80 2.23 24.69
CA PHE A 190 -5.92 2.70 23.85
C PHE A 190 -6.41 1.66 22.84
N SER A 191 -5.47 0.87 22.30
CA SER A 191 -5.69 -0.26 21.39
C SER A 191 -4.54 -1.25 21.57
N ASP A 192 -4.66 -2.41 20.95
CA ASP A 192 -3.57 -3.34 20.61
C ASP A 192 -2.58 -2.79 19.56
N HIS A 193 -2.89 -1.63 18.97
CA HIS A 193 -1.99 -0.83 18.13
C HIS A 193 -1.58 0.47 18.82
N GLU A 194 -0.36 0.95 18.54
CA GLU A 194 0.17 2.24 18.94
C GLU A 194 -0.08 3.29 17.85
N ALA A 195 -0.43 4.51 18.24
CA ALA A 195 -0.64 5.60 17.30
C ALA A 195 0.66 5.98 16.57
N VAL A 196 0.56 6.38 15.31
CA VAL A 196 1.69 6.82 14.47
C VAL A 196 1.46 8.24 14.02
N ARG A 197 2.47 9.10 14.14
CA ARG A 197 2.46 10.47 13.63
C ARG A 197 3.64 10.71 12.71
N ALA A 198 3.41 11.41 11.61
CA ALA A 198 4.46 11.96 10.76
C ALA A 198 4.33 13.48 10.63
N ILE A 199 5.46 14.17 10.62
CA ILE A 199 5.56 15.59 10.27
C ILE A 199 6.33 15.69 8.96
N LEU A 200 5.68 16.20 7.92
CA LEU A 200 6.25 16.33 6.58
C LEU A 200 6.54 17.80 6.28
N THR A 201 7.74 18.10 5.79
CA THR A 201 8.07 19.41 5.23
C THR A 201 7.91 19.35 3.72
N ILE A 202 6.96 20.13 3.20
CA ILE A 202 6.70 20.25 1.76
C ILE A 202 7.33 21.55 1.26
N THR A 203 8.24 21.42 0.30
CA THR A 203 8.98 22.55 -0.28
C THR A 203 8.74 22.66 -1.78
N PRO A 204 8.26 23.81 -2.29
CA PRO A 204 8.16 24.04 -3.73
C PRO A 204 9.56 24.04 -4.37
N VAL A 205 9.72 23.41 -5.52
CA VAL A 205 10.98 23.46 -6.29
C VAL A 205 11.01 24.74 -7.10
N LYS A 206 11.95 25.66 -6.80
CA LYS A 206 12.13 26.91 -7.56
C LYS A 206 12.45 26.59 -9.02
N GLY A 207 11.57 27.02 -9.94
CA GLY A 207 11.66 26.80 -11.39
C GLY A 207 10.34 26.36 -12.05
N CYS A 208 9.34 25.95 -11.27
CA CYS A 208 8.04 25.47 -11.78
C CYS A 208 6.90 26.50 -11.71
N VAL A 209 7.19 27.80 -11.71
CA VAL A 209 6.15 28.83 -11.85
C VAL A 209 5.66 28.83 -13.31
N PRO A 210 4.34 28.88 -13.60
CA PRO A 210 3.88 29.09 -14.95
C PRO A 210 4.39 30.47 -15.41
N THR A 211 5.14 30.51 -16.51
CA THR A 211 5.47 31.74 -17.21
C THR A 211 4.19 32.30 -17.84
N VAL A 212 3.34 32.90 -17.01
CA VAL A 212 2.37 33.90 -17.45
C VAL A 212 2.47 35.08 -16.48
N ALA A 213 3.18 36.10 -16.97
CA ALA A 213 2.94 37.52 -16.75
C ALA A 213 2.75 38.03 -15.30
N TRP A 214 3.76 38.77 -14.85
CA TRP A 214 3.67 39.96 -13.98
C TRP A 214 2.85 39.84 -12.70
N LEU A 215 3.43 39.20 -11.69
CA LEU A 215 3.32 39.59 -10.28
C LEU A 215 4.51 38.97 -9.55
N GLU A 216 5.35 39.80 -8.94
CA GLU A 216 6.38 39.35 -8.00
C GLU A 216 5.69 38.76 -6.76
N ALA A 217 5.29 37.49 -6.84
CA ALA A 217 4.83 36.74 -5.69
C ALA A 217 6.06 36.22 -4.93
N ALA A 218 6.20 36.66 -3.68
CA ALA A 218 7.19 36.16 -2.73
C ALA A 218 7.22 34.61 -2.71
N PRO A 219 8.38 33.97 -2.46
CA PRO A 219 8.46 32.51 -2.37
C PRO A 219 7.45 32.00 -1.34
N THR A 220 6.56 31.10 -1.75
CA THR A 220 5.61 30.42 -0.87
C THR A 220 6.37 29.73 0.26
N PRO A 221 5.97 29.91 1.53
CA PRO A 221 6.71 29.36 2.66
C PRO A 221 6.62 27.83 2.67
N CYS A 222 7.68 27.19 3.15
CA CYS A 222 7.66 25.76 3.49
C CYS A 222 6.49 25.48 4.44
N VAL A 223 5.68 24.47 4.14
CA VAL A 223 4.56 24.08 5.01
C VAL A 223 4.91 22.77 5.70
N ASP A 224 4.88 22.79 7.03
CA ASP A 224 4.94 21.58 7.85
C ASP A 224 3.51 21.03 8.00
N VAL A 225 3.29 19.81 7.52
CA VAL A 225 2.00 19.10 7.62
C VAL A 225 2.13 18.00 8.66
N VAL A 226 1.25 18.01 9.66
CA VAL A 226 1.18 16.98 10.71
C VAL A 226 0.09 15.98 10.35
N ILE A 227 0.46 14.71 10.30
CA ILE A 227 -0.42 13.60 9.93
C ILE A 227 -0.42 12.61 11.09
N ASN A 228 -1.60 12.34 11.64
CA ASN A 228 -1.79 11.41 12.75
C ASN A 228 -2.64 10.22 12.30
N TRP A 229 -2.23 9.02 12.71
CA TRP A 229 -3.00 7.79 12.61
C TRP A 229 -3.15 7.16 13.99
N ALA A 230 -4.39 6.88 14.36
CA ALA A 230 -4.77 6.04 15.49
C ALA A 230 -6.06 5.35 15.05
N GLY A 231 -6.20 4.03 15.20
CA GLY A 231 -7.27 3.18 14.62
C GLY A 231 -8.75 3.52 14.93
N PHE A 232 -9.10 4.77 15.27
CA PHE A 232 -10.45 5.27 15.53
C PHE A 232 -10.69 6.64 14.85
N PRO A 233 -11.91 6.94 14.35
CA PRO A 233 -12.25 8.30 13.96
C PRO A 233 -12.23 9.21 15.20
N PRO A 234 -11.65 10.43 15.12
CA PRO A 234 -11.48 11.29 16.29
C PRO A 234 -12.85 11.74 16.81
N SER A 235 -13.18 11.34 18.05
CA SER A 235 -14.26 11.96 18.82
C SER A 235 -13.82 13.35 19.33
N SER A 236 -14.77 14.21 19.66
CA SER A 236 -14.55 15.59 20.13
C SER A 236 -13.58 15.71 21.32
N CYS A 237 -13.38 14.64 22.10
CA CYS A 237 -12.43 14.59 23.21
C CYS A 237 -10.95 14.56 22.75
N SER A 238 -10.67 14.16 21.51
CA SER A 238 -9.30 14.10 20.92
C SER A 238 -8.78 15.46 20.46
N GLN A 239 -9.68 16.40 20.13
CA GLN A 239 -9.29 17.74 19.68
C GLN A 239 -8.64 18.57 20.81
N GLU A 240 -9.07 18.36 22.05
CA GLU A 240 -8.55 19.06 23.24
C GLU A 240 -7.17 18.52 23.66
N LEU A 241 -6.94 17.21 23.50
CA LEU A 241 -5.62 16.58 23.70
C LEU A 241 -4.63 16.94 22.58
N THR A 242 -5.09 17.12 21.35
CA THR A 242 -4.26 17.61 20.23
C THR A 242 -3.78 19.05 20.47
N ARG A 243 -4.61 19.91 21.09
CA ARG A 243 -4.21 21.27 21.53
C ARG A 243 -3.21 21.27 22.69
N LEU A 244 -3.34 20.32 23.63
CA LEU A 244 -2.37 20.15 24.72
C LEU A 244 -1.02 19.60 24.22
N ALA A 245 -1.02 18.71 23.23
CA ALA A 245 0.21 18.24 22.59
C ALA A 245 0.93 19.34 21.78
N GLN A 246 0.19 20.29 21.20
CA GLN A 246 0.77 21.46 20.51
C GLN A 246 1.44 22.46 21.48
N THR A 247 0.95 22.58 22.72
CA THR A 247 1.52 23.51 23.71
C THR A 247 2.80 22.99 24.37
N CYS A 248 3.01 21.67 24.43
CA CYS A 248 4.28 21.08 24.90
C CYS A 248 5.43 21.12 23.86
N SER A 249 5.16 21.52 22.61
CA SER A 249 6.17 21.61 21.53
C SER A 249 7.08 22.85 21.61
N MET A 250 6.77 23.82 22.48
CA MET A 250 7.53 25.08 22.58
C MET A 250 8.80 25.00 23.43
N GLY A 251 9.26 23.81 23.82
CA GLY A 251 10.40 23.66 24.72
C GLY A 251 11.28 22.46 24.41
N LEU A 252 11.90 22.41 23.24
CA LEU A 252 13.14 21.63 23.04
C LEU A 252 13.87 22.15 21.79
N GLN A 253 14.68 23.20 21.96
CA GLN A 253 15.70 23.58 20.99
C GLN A 253 17.06 23.01 21.43
N SER A 254 17.84 22.65 20.41
CA SER A 254 19.24 22.17 20.43
C SER A 254 19.43 20.68 20.73
N HIS A 255 19.81 19.91 19.69
CA HIS A 255 21.08 19.17 19.63
C HIS A 255 21.25 18.53 18.23
N LEU A 256 22.19 19.11 17.45
CA LEU A 256 23.06 18.50 16.43
C LEU A 256 22.46 17.46 15.45
N CYS A 257 21.93 17.94 14.31
CA CYS A 257 21.79 17.14 13.09
C CYS A 257 23.07 17.25 12.25
N TRP A 258 23.71 16.11 11.96
CA TRP A 258 24.80 16.03 10.98
C TRP A 258 24.23 16.17 9.58
N ALA A 259 24.69 17.17 8.82
CA ALA A 259 24.32 17.36 7.43
C ALA A 259 25.19 16.46 6.53
N SER A 260 24.57 15.60 5.74
CA SER A 260 25.27 14.81 4.71
C SER A 260 25.68 15.67 3.50
N PRO A 261 26.79 15.37 2.80
CA PRO A 261 27.26 16.16 1.66
C PRO A 261 26.36 16.02 0.42
N GLY A 262 26.46 16.97 -0.50
CA GLY A 262 25.62 17.08 -1.69
C GLY A 262 25.71 15.89 -2.66
N ARG A 263 24.54 15.54 -3.22
CA ARG A 263 24.28 14.40 -4.13
C ARG A 263 24.88 14.66 -5.52
N SER A 264 25.59 13.68 -6.08
CA SER A 264 26.22 13.75 -7.42
C SER A 264 25.41 13.00 -8.48
N CYS A 265 25.53 13.37 -9.76
CA CYS A 265 24.75 12.80 -10.87
C CYS A 265 24.94 11.27 -11.05
N ASP A 266 26.08 10.72 -10.62
CA ASP A 266 26.36 9.28 -10.68
C ASP A 266 25.59 8.51 -9.58
N GLU A 267 25.31 9.13 -8.44
CA GLU A 267 24.48 8.56 -7.37
C GLU A 267 23.00 8.50 -7.77
N ASP A 268 22.48 9.53 -8.44
CA ASP A 268 21.08 9.59 -8.90
C ASP A 268 20.78 8.46 -9.91
N THR A 269 21.76 8.07 -10.73
CA THR A 269 21.62 6.98 -11.70
C THR A 269 21.66 5.61 -11.01
N ALA A 270 22.50 5.44 -9.99
CA ALA A 270 22.57 4.23 -9.18
C ALA A 270 21.33 4.04 -8.29
N GLU A 271 20.80 5.12 -7.71
CA GLU A 271 19.56 5.14 -6.92
C GLU A 271 18.36 4.77 -7.81
N SER A 272 18.29 5.31 -9.04
CA SER A 272 17.24 4.96 -10.01
C SER A 272 17.29 3.49 -10.46
N ILE A 273 18.48 2.91 -10.65
CA ILE A 273 18.63 1.48 -10.98
C ILE A 273 18.18 0.61 -9.80
N THR A 274 18.54 1.00 -8.58
CA THR A 274 18.18 0.27 -7.35
C THR A 274 16.67 0.31 -7.09
N GLU A 275 16.01 1.43 -7.36
CA GLU A 275 14.55 1.57 -7.23
C GLU A 275 13.78 0.72 -8.25
N LEU A 276 14.23 0.71 -9.51
CA LEU A 276 13.63 -0.12 -10.56
C LEU A 276 13.81 -1.63 -10.30
N GLN A 277 14.98 -2.02 -9.76
CA GLN A 277 15.22 -3.39 -9.31
C GLN A 277 14.27 -3.77 -8.17
N ALA A 278 14.15 -2.94 -7.14
CA ALA A 278 13.25 -3.19 -6.02
C ALA A 278 11.76 -3.27 -6.46
N GLN A 279 11.35 -2.45 -7.43
CA GLN A 279 10.02 -2.55 -8.04
C GLN A 279 9.80 -3.88 -8.76
N THR A 280 10.80 -4.34 -9.52
CA THR A 280 10.73 -5.61 -10.26
C THR A 280 10.69 -6.80 -9.30
N ASP A 281 11.52 -6.79 -8.26
CA ASP A 281 11.57 -7.83 -7.25
C ASP A 281 10.23 -7.94 -6.49
N ALA A 282 9.63 -6.81 -6.11
CA ALA A 282 8.32 -6.79 -5.46
C ALA A 282 7.22 -7.41 -6.35
N LEU A 283 7.24 -7.15 -7.66
CA LEU A 283 6.29 -7.73 -8.60
C LEU A 283 6.53 -9.24 -8.82
N LEU A 284 7.79 -9.66 -8.97
CA LEU A 284 8.14 -11.08 -9.13
C LEU A 284 7.72 -11.90 -7.91
N GLU A 285 8.01 -11.39 -6.71
CA GLU A 285 7.59 -12.02 -5.47
C GLU A 285 6.06 -12.06 -5.35
N GLY A 286 5.37 -10.96 -5.68
CA GLY A 286 3.91 -10.93 -5.73
C GLY A 286 3.34 -11.99 -6.68
N ALA A 287 3.91 -12.15 -7.87
CA ALA A 287 3.48 -13.19 -8.81
C ALA A 287 3.63 -14.61 -8.21
N ALA A 288 4.74 -14.87 -7.52
CA ALA A 288 5.00 -16.16 -6.86
C ALA A 288 3.99 -16.45 -5.73
N VAL A 289 3.68 -15.46 -4.89
CA VAL A 289 2.69 -15.59 -3.81
C VAL A 289 1.28 -15.80 -4.38
N CYS A 290 0.91 -15.11 -5.47
CA CYS A 290 -0.33 -15.37 -6.19
C CYS A 290 -0.42 -16.83 -6.68
N GLU A 291 0.65 -17.40 -7.23
CA GLU A 291 0.66 -18.79 -7.69
C GLU A 291 0.48 -19.78 -6.54
N GLN A 292 1.13 -19.53 -5.39
CA GLN A 292 0.93 -20.33 -4.19
C GLN A 292 -0.52 -20.23 -3.70
N GLY A 293 -1.09 -19.02 -3.68
CA GLY A 293 -2.49 -18.77 -3.34
C GLY A 293 -3.44 -19.57 -4.22
N LEU A 294 -3.28 -19.54 -5.54
CA LEU A 294 -4.13 -20.28 -6.47
C LEU A 294 -4.07 -21.80 -6.25
N LYS A 295 -2.89 -22.35 -5.97
CA LYS A 295 -2.73 -23.78 -5.63
C LYS A 295 -3.49 -24.11 -4.34
N LYS A 296 -3.42 -23.23 -3.34
CA LYS A 296 -4.11 -23.38 -2.05
C LYS A 296 -5.63 -23.30 -2.22
N VAL A 297 -6.15 -22.30 -2.92
CA VAL A 297 -7.58 -22.17 -3.21
C VAL A 297 -8.11 -23.40 -3.96
N ALA A 298 -7.36 -23.90 -4.95
CA ALA A 298 -7.72 -25.11 -5.66
C ALA A 298 -7.72 -26.37 -4.76
N CYS A 299 -6.78 -26.45 -3.80
CA CYS A 299 -6.76 -27.52 -2.81
C CYS A 299 -7.97 -27.46 -1.87
N ASN A 300 -8.24 -26.28 -1.31
CA ASN A 300 -9.38 -26.03 -0.43
C ASN A 300 -10.69 -26.34 -1.14
N ARG A 301 -10.85 -25.92 -2.40
CA ARG A 301 -12.01 -26.25 -3.23
C ARG A 301 -12.23 -27.76 -3.33
N ARG A 302 -11.18 -28.53 -3.63
CA ARG A 302 -11.28 -30.01 -3.70
C ARG A 302 -11.69 -30.58 -2.34
N LEU A 303 -11.08 -30.11 -1.26
CA LEU A 303 -11.41 -30.55 0.10
C LEU A 303 -12.89 -30.30 0.43
N TYR A 304 -13.39 -29.07 0.23
CA TYR A 304 -14.78 -28.73 0.50
C TYR A 304 -15.77 -29.55 -0.34
N LEU A 305 -15.48 -29.79 -1.62
CA LEU A 305 -16.34 -30.60 -2.49
C LEU A 305 -16.31 -32.10 -2.11
N THR A 306 -15.16 -32.63 -1.71
CA THR A 306 -15.06 -33.99 -1.19
C THR A 306 -15.86 -34.15 0.11
N LEU A 307 -15.70 -33.20 1.05
CA LEU A 307 -16.47 -33.20 2.30
C LEU A 307 -17.98 -33.06 2.03
N ALA A 308 -18.39 -32.19 1.09
CA ALA A 308 -19.79 -32.07 0.68
C ALA A 308 -20.33 -33.39 0.12
N GLY A 309 -19.56 -34.09 -0.71
CA GLY A 309 -19.92 -35.41 -1.23
C GLY A 309 -20.11 -36.47 -0.12
N LEU A 310 -19.25 -36.45 0.90
CA LEU A 310 -19.38 -37.34 2.06
C LEU A 310 -20.63 -37.03 2.88
N VAL A 311 -20.91 -35.75 3.16
CA VAL A 311 -22.14 -35.34 3.87
C VAL A 311 -23.38 -35.70 3.06
N MET A 312 -23.38 -35.48 1.74
CA MET A 312 -24.49 -35.92 0.87
C MET A 312 -24.70 -37.44 0.94
N ALA A 313 -23.62 -38.23 0.90
CA ALA A 313 -23.73 -39.68 1.01
C ALA A 313 -24.32 -40.12 2.35
N LEU A 314 -23.95 -39.44 3.44
CA LEU A 314 -24.53 -39.66 4.77
C LEU A 314 -26.02 -39.30 4.83
N GLU A 315 -26.43 -38.17 4.24
CA GLU A 315 -27.85 -37.78 4.14
C GLU A 315 -28.67 -38.74 3.25
N LEU A 316 -28.07 -39.27 2.18
CA LEU A 316 -28.72 -40.31 1.36
C LEU A 316 -28.85 -41.64 2.10
N ALA A 317 -27.83 -42.04 2.87
CA ALA A 317 -27.88 -43.23 3.73
C ALA A 317 -28.92 -43.06 4.85
N TYR A 318 -29.07 -41.85 5.38
CA TYR A 318 -30.14 -41.49 6.29
C TYR A 318 -31.54 -41.76 5.72
N LEU A 319 -31.79 -41.40 4.44
CA LEU A 319 -33.06 -41.70 3.79
C LEU A 319 -33.34 -43.20 3.71
N ALA A 320 -32.29 -44.03 3.57
CA ALA A 320 -32.44 -45.49 3.63
C ALA A 320 -32.76 -45.98 5.05
N LEU A 321 -32.20 -45.37 6.09
CA LEU A 321 -32.49 -45.71 7.50
C LEU A 321 -33.93 -45.39 7.92
N LEU A 322 -34.58 -44.41 7.27
CA LEU A 322 -36.00 -44.10 7.51
C LEU A 322 -36.96 -45.25 7.12
N SER A 323 -36.48 -46.24 6.36
CA SER A 323 -37.26 -47.44 6.03
C SER A 323 -37.33 -48.48 7.15
N LEU A 324 -36.62 -48.25 8.26
CA LEU A 324 -36.63 -49.11 9.44
C LEU A 324 -37.70 -48.66 10.46
N ASP A 325 -38.30 -49.61 11.17
CA ASP A 325 -39.27 -49.34 12.23
C ASP A 325 -38.57 -48.77 13.49
N LEU A 326 -38.35 -47.45 13.51
CA LEU A 326 -37.74 -46.74 14.63
C LEU A 326 -38.79 -46.12 15.57
N SER A 327 -38.41 -45.94 16.84
CA SER A 327 -39.23 -45.21 17.81
C SER A 327 -39.39 -43.73 17.43
N LEU A 328 -40.51 -43.11 17.86
CA LEU A 328 -40.79 -41.70 17.60
C LEU A 328 -39.66 -40.76 18.07
N GLY A 329 -39.08 -41.03 19.24
CA GLY A 329 -37.97 -40.24 19.77
C GLY A 329 -36.70 -40.36 18.91
N ALA A 330 -36.41 -41.57 18.41
CA ALA A 330 -35.29 -41.78 17.50
C ALA A 330 -35.50 -41.06 16.15
N LEU A 331 -36.73 -41.09 15.62
CA LEU A 331 -37.09 -40.37 14.40
C LEU A 331 -36.92 -38.85 14.54
N MET A 332 -37.35 -38.28 15.67
CA MET A 332 -37.17 -36.84 15.94
C MET A 332 -35.69 -36.45 16.05
N GLY A 333 -34.88 -37.25 16.76
CA GLY A 333 -33.43 -37.00 16.89
C GLY A 333 -32.71 -37.10 15.54
N LEU A 334 -33.07 -38.10 14.74
CA LEU A 334 -32.57 -38.30 13.38
C LEU A 334 -32.93 -37.14 12.45
N ALA A 335 -34.15 -36.62 12.51
CA ALA A 335 -34.56 -35.45 11.73
C ALA A 335 -33.79 -34.18 12.12
N MET A 336 -33.51 -33.98 13.41
CA MET A 336 -32.66 -32.86 13.86
C MET A 336 -31.23 -32.98 13.33
N LEU A 337 -30.66 -34.18 13.32
CA LEU A 337 -29.33 -34.43 12.79
C LEU A 337 -29.27 -34.15 11.28
N SER A 338 -30.27 -34.58 10.51
CA SER A 338 -30.37 -34.30 9.08
C SER A 338 -30.51 -32.80 8.79
N MET A 339 -31.26 -32.05 9.61
CA MET A 339 -31.33 -30.59 9.47
C MET A 339 -29.95 -29.93 9.64
N VAL A 340 -29.17 -30.37 10.65
CA VAL A 340 -27.79 -29.88 10.85
C VAL A 340 -26.89 -30.28 9.68
N GLY A 341 -26.98 -31.53 9.21
CA GLY A 341 -26.19 -32.01 8.08
C GLY A 341 -26.51 -31.28 6.78
N MET A 342 -27.77 -30.92 6.53
CA MET A 342 -28.18 -30.07 5.40
C MET A 342 -27.60 -28.64 5.49
N LEU A 343 -27.53 -28.04 6.68
CA LEU A 343 -26.89 -26.74 6.86
C LEU A 343 -25.38 -26.82 6.62
N VAL A 344 -24.73 -27.87 7.13
CA VAL A 344 -23.30 -28.13 6.88
C VAL A 344 -23.06 -28.35 5.39
N LEU A 345 -23.90 -29.14 4.72
CA LEU A 345 -23.82 -29.37 3.29
C LEU A 345 -23.95 -28.06 2.50
N ALA A 346 -24.93 -27.21 2.82
CA ALA A 346 -25.12 -25.92 2.18
C ALA A 346 -23.88 -25.02 2.34
N TYR A 347 -23.30 -24.97 3.54
CA TYR A 347 -22.06 -24.24 3.79
C TYR A 347 -20.88 -24.79 2.96
N LEU A 348 -20.66 -26.11 2.97
CA LEU A 348 -19.58 -26.76 2.21
C LEU A 348 -19.73 -26.53 0.70
N LEU A 349 -20.95 -26.60 0.17
CA LEU A 349 -21.24 -26.29 -1.24
C LEU A 349 -20.98 -24.82 -1.54
N HIS A 350 -21.43 -23.90 -0.70
CA HIS A 350 -21.15 -22.46 -0.86
C HIS A 350 -19.64 -22.19 -0.89
N MET A 351 -18.89 -22.76 0.05
CA MET A 351 -17.43 -22.61 0.13
C MET A 351 -16.72 -23.25 -1.08
N GLY A 352 -17.11 -24.48 -1.44
CA GLY A 352 -16.51 -25.25 -2.54
C GLY A 352 -16.93 -24.79 -3.94
N THR A 353 -17.89 -23.88 -4.07
CA THR A 353 -18.35 -23.34 -5.36
C THR A 353 -18.18 -21.83 -5.41
N VAL A 354 -19.14 -21.06 -4.86
CA VAL A 354 -19.22 -19.61 -4.95
C VAL A 354 -17.97 -18.95 -4.36
N PHE A 355 -17.65 -19.25 -3.10
CA PHE A 355 -16.52 -18.58 -2.42
C PHE A 355 -15.19 -18.92 -3.10
N SER A 356 -14.91 -20.22 -3.32
CA SER A 356 -13.65 -20.62 -3.98
C SER A 356 -13.51 -20.08 -5.41
N HIS A 357 -14.61 -19.88 -6.13
CA HIS A 357 -14.59 -19.28 -7.46
C HIS A 357 -14.29 -17.77 -7.40
N LEU A 358 -14.91 -17.05 -6.47
CA LEU A 358 -14.62 -15.64 -6.23
C LEU A 358 -13.16 -15.44 -5.82
N GLU A 359 -12.70 -16.23 -4.86
CA GLU A 359 -11.33 -16.18 -4.35
C GLU A 359 -10.31 -16.50 -5.45
N TYR A 360 -10.53 -17.58 -6.21
CA TYR A 360 -9.65 -17.95 -7.33
C TYR A 360 -9.60 -16.84 -8.38
N SER A 361 -10.75 -16.27 -8.75
CA SER A 361 -10.84 -15.23 -9.77
C SER A 361 -10.13 -13.94 -9.34
N GLY A 362 -10.28 -13.54 -8.07
CA GLY A 362 -9.58 -12.36 -7.52
C GLY A 362 -8.06 -12.52 -7.55
N VAL A 363 -7.54 -13.63 -7.01
CA VAL A 363 -6.09 -13.89 -7.01
C VAL A 363 -5.53 -14.04 -8.43
N GLN A 364 -6.29 -14.67 -9.33
CA GLN A 364 -5.90 -14.83 -10.73
C GLN A 364 -5.84 -13.49 -11.47
N ALA A 365 -6.81 -12.60 -11.23
CA ALA A 365 -6.82 -11.27 -11.82
C ALA A 365 -5.59 -10.47 -11.39
N ALA A 366 -5.27 -10.46 -10.08
CA ALA A 366 -4.06 -9.83 -9.55
C ALA A 366 -2.79 -10.41 -10.19
N ARG A 367 -2.69 -11.74 -10.30
CA ARG A 367 -1.54 -12.41 -10.93
C ARG A 367 -1.33 -11.98 -12.38
N LEU A 368 -2.41 -11.96 -13.17
CA LEU A 368 -2.34 -11.58 -14.58
C LEU A 368 -1.96 -10.10 -14.73
N ALA A 369 -2.51 -9.22 -13.87
CA ALA A 369 -2.17 -7.81 -13.85
C ALA A 369 -0.68 -7.59 -13.51
N ILE A 370 -0.17 -8.27 -12.47
CA ILE A 370 1.26 -8.23 -12.09
C ILE A 370 2.13 -8.68 -13.26
N ARG A 371 1.79 -9.79 -13.93
CA ARG A 371 2.56 -10.29 -15.09
C ARG A 371 2.54 -9.30 -16.26
N CYS A 372 1.40 -8.69 -16.56
CA CYS A 372 1.32 -7.65 -17.60
C CYS A 372 2.24 -6.46 -17.29
N HIS A 373 2.38 -6.07 -16.02
CA HIS A 373 3.32 -5.04 -15.61
C HIS A 373 4.79 -5.49 -15.72
N LEU A 374 5.10 -6.73 -15.36
CA LEU A 374 6.44 -7.31 -15.55
C LEU A 374 6.84 -7.37 -17.03
N ASP A 375 5.92 -7.75 -17.92
CA ASP A 375 6.16 -7.77 -19.36
C ASP A 375 6.49 -6.37 -19.89
N LYS A 376 5.70 -5.36 -19.49
CA LYS A 376 5.95 -3.94 -19.83
C LYS A 376 7.29 -3.43 -19.30
N LEU A 377 7.70 -3.83 -18.10
CA LEU A 377 9.01 -3.46 -17.55
C LEU A 377 10.14 -4.10 -18.35
N THR A 378 9.96 -5.35 -18.77
CA THR A 378 10.93 -6.08 -19.60
C THR A 378 11.08 -5.43 -20.97
N GLU A 379 9.97 -5.05 -21.62
CA GLU A 379 9.97 -4.32 -22.89
C GLU A 379 10.71 -3.00 -22.77
N ARG A 380 10.40 -2.19 -21.75
CA ARG A 380 11.09 -0.90 -21.50
C ARG A 380 12.59 -1.08 -21.26
N ASN A 381 12.99 -2.12 -20.53
CA ASN A 381 14.41 -2.40 -20.30
C ASN A 381 15.13 -2.77 -21.60
N ALA A 382 14.48 -3.55 -22.47
CA ALA A 382 15.02 -3.88 -23.79
C ALA A 382 15.18 -2.64 -24.69
N GLU A 383 14.23 -1.70 -24.65
CA GLU A 383 14.31 -0.43 -25.37
C GLU A 383 15.49 0.42 -24.90
N VAL A 384 15.64 0.60 -23.57
CA VAL A 384 16.75 1.38 -22.98
C VAL A 384 18.11 0.77 -23.34
N GLU A 385 18.24 -0.56 -23.34
CA GLU A 385 19.46 -1.22 -23.79
C GLU A 385 19.76 -0.98 -25.27
N GLN A 386 18.73 -0.99 -26.13
CA GLN A 386 18.90 -0.69 -27.55
C GLN A 386 19.34 0.76 -27.77
N GLU A 387 18.75 1.71 -27.04
CA GLU A 387 19.15 3.12 -27.08
C GLU A 387 20.60 3.31 -26.62
N ARG A 388 21.00 2.65 -25.52
CA ARG A 388 22.38 2.69 -25.03
C ARG A 388 23.36 2.15 -26.08
N LYS A 389 23.01 1.06 -26.77
CA LYS A 389 23.82 0.50 -27.87
C LYS A 389 23.92 1.49 -29.02
N ARG A 390 22.81 2.11 -29.46
CA ARG A 390 22.79 3.14 -30.51
C ARG A 390 23.63 4.35 -30.16
N SER A 391 23.50 4.90 -28.95
CA SER A 391 24.31 6.03 -28.50
C SER A 391 25.81 5.69 -28.41
N SER A 392 26.16 4.47 -27.99
CA SER A 392 27.57 4.04 -27.99
C SER A 392 28.16 3.91 -29.40
N SER A 393 27.33 3.57 -30.39
CA SER A 393 27.73 3.49 -31.79
C SER A 393 27.84 4.85 -32.49
N PHE A 394 27.24 5.90 -31.92
CA PHE A 394 27.29 7.27 -32.44
C PHE A 394 28.50 8.06 -31.92
N ILE A 395 29.13 7.58 -30.83
CA ILE A 395 30.31 8.17 -30.19
C ILE A 395 31.62 7.57 -30.76
N LYS A 396 31.53 6.44 -31.47
CA LYS A 396 32.61 5.88 -32.29
C LYS A 396 32.46 6.35 -33.73
#